data_AF-R9WAQ7-F1
#
_entry.id   AF-R9WAQ7-F1
#
_cell.length_a   1.000
_cell.length_b   1.000
_cell.length_c   1.000
_cell.angle_alpha   90.00
_cell.angle_beta   90.00
_cell.angle_gamma   90.00
#
_symmetry.space_group_name_H-M   'P 1'
#
loop_
_entity.id
_entity.type
_entity.pdbx_description
1 polymer ?
#
loop_
_entity_poly.entity_id
_entity_poly.type
_entity_poly.pdbx_seq_one_letter_code
_entity_poly.pdbx_strand_id
1 'polypeptide(L)'
;IVVVWVWAVGWSLLPFFGLGAYIPEGFQTSCTFDYLTKSLSNRIYIIGMYVFAFALPLVLIIGSYIMIIGAIRKHAREMASMADKLNAEEAEKQEKTKAEIKITKIAMMLISLFILSWSPYATIALMAQFGDPSFVTPLMSEMPVMLAKASAMH
;
A
#
# COMPACT_ATOMS: atom_id res chain seq x y z
N ILE A 1 6.26 11.69 -9.41
CA ILE A 1 7.36 11.65 -8.41
C ILE A 1 7.24 12.80 -7.41
N VAL A 2 7.29 14.08 -7.83
CA VAL A 2 7.21 15.24 -6.90
C VAL A 2 5.97 15.20 -6.00
N VAL A 3 4.78 14.94 -6.57
CA VAL A 3 3.53 14.83 -5.81
C VAL A 3 3.61 13.76 -4.72
N VAL A 4 4.19 12.60 -5.02
CA VAL A 4 4.33 11.48 -4.07
C VAL A 4 5.26 11.86 -2.93
N TRP A 5 6.38 12.53 -3.22
CA TRP A 5 7.30 13.01 -2.20
C TRP A 5 6.68 14.05 -1.29
N VAL A 6 6.04 15.07 -1.88
CA VAL A 6 5.36 16.12 -1.10
C VAL A 6 4.26 15.51 -0.23
N TRP A 7 3.50 14.55 -0.76
CA TRP A 7 2.47 13.84 -0.01
C TRP A 7 3.04 13.04 1.17
N ALA A 8 4.05 12.20 0.90
CA ALA A 8 4.66 11.34 1.92
C ALA A 8 5.35 12.15 3.02
N VAL A 9 6.14 13.15 2.65
CA VAL A 9 6.82 14.05 3.59
C VAL A 9 5.80 14.89 4.36
N GLY A 10 4.78 15.42 3.69
CA GLY A 10 3.72 16.20 4.32
C GLY A 10 3.06 15.43 5.46
N TRP A 11 2.58 14.21 5.19
CA TRP A 11 1.95 13.37 6.21
C TRP A 11 2.92 12.95 7.32
N SER A 12 4.18 12.62 6.98
CA SER A 12 5.18 12.19 7.96
C SER A 12 5.68 13.30 8.87
N LEU A 13 5.60 14.56 8.44
CA LEU A 13 6.09 15.69 9.22
C LEU A 13 5.05 16.26 10.20
N LEU A 14 3.76 16.00 9.99
CA LEU A 14 2.68 16.54 10.84
C LEU A 14 2.88 16.32 12.35
N PRO A 15 3.38 15.17 12.83
CA PRO A 15 3.65 14.96 14.25
C PRO A 15 4.69 15.94 14.84
N PHE A 16 5.66 16.40 14.05
CA PHE A 16 6.64 17.40 14.51
C PHE A 16 6.02 18.79 14.70
N PHE A 17 4.86 19.04 14.10
CA PHE A 17 4.10 20.29 14.22
C PHE A 17 2.91 20.15 15.19
N GLY A 18 2.85 19.07 15.97
CA GLY A 18 1.85 18.87 17.02
C GLY A 18 0.55 18.19 16.57
N LEU A 19 0.45 17.75 15.31
CA LEU A 19 -0.65 16.92 14.82
C LEU A 19 -0.22 15.44 14.81
N GLY A 20 -0.46 14.75 15.93
CA GLY A 20 0.15 13.46 16.22
C GLY A 20 1.43 13.58 17.07
N ALA A 21 2.01 12.45 17.42
CA ALA A 21 3.33 12.35 18.06
C ALA A 21 4.05 11.09 17.60
N TYR A 22 5.38 11.04 17.72
CA TYR A 22 6.15 9.81 17.57
C TYR A 22 6.55 9.27 18.95
N ILE A 23 6.32 7.99 19.19
CA ILE A 23 6.64 7.29 20.44
C ILE A 23 7.38 5.97 20.18
N PRO A 24 8.17 5.46 21.13
CA PRO A 24 8.68 4.10 21.07
C PRO A 24 7.53 3.07 21.07
N GLU A 25 7.64 2.01 20.27
CA GLU A 25 6.67 0.91 20.21
C GLU A 25 7.24 -0.43 20.70
N GLY A 26 6.36 -1.35 21.10
CA GLY A 26 6.71 -2.74 21.40
C GLY A 26 7.77 -2.88 22.50
N PHE A 27 8.90 -3.50 22.17
CA PHE A 27 10.07 -3.66 23.06
C PHE A 27 10.93 -2.39 23.17
N GLN A 28 10.43 -1.24 22.70
CA GLN A 28 11.13 0.05 22.66
C GLN A 28 12.41 0.04 21.81
N THR A 29 12.47 -0.84 20.81
CA THR A 29 13.58 -0.95 19.86
C THR A 29 13.33 -0.18 18.55
N SER A 30 12.10 0.30 18.35
CA SER A 30 11.66 1.09 17.19
C SER A 30 10.72 2.22 17.63
N CYS A 31 10.55 3.23 16.78
CA CYS A 31 9.61 4.34 16.98
C CYS A 31 8.51 4.30 15.92
N THR A 32 7.31 4.74 16.31
CA THR A 32 6.14 4.84 15.44
C THR A 32 5.26 6.02 15.85
N PHE A 33 4.18 6.28 15.10
CA PHE A 33 3.20 7.27 15.48
C PHE A 33 2.37 6.84 16.70
N ASP A 34 2.03 7.79 17.55
CA ASP A 34 1.31 7.55 18.79
C ASP A 34 -0.14 7.16 18.56
N TYR A 35 -0.36 5.85 18.48
CA TYR A 35 -1.68 5.21 18.42
C TYR A 35 -2.24 4.79 19.78
N LEU A 36 -1.53 5.11 20.88
CA LEU A 36 -1.92 4.74 22.24
C LEU A 36 -2.64 5.89 22.95
N THR A 37 -2.11 7.11 22.82
CA THR A 37 -2.70 8.28 23.46
C THR A 37 -3.95 8.73 22.71
N LYS A 38 -5.09 8.70 23.42
CA LYS A 38 -6.43 8.99 22.88
C LYS A 38 -6.75 10.49 22.75
N SER A 39 -5.74 11.33 22.52
CA SER A 39 -5.93 12.77 22.30
C SER A 39 -6.63 13.05 20.97
N LEU A 40 -7.34 14.17 20.85
CA LEU A 40 -7.98 14.57 19.60
C LEU A 40 -6.97 14.71 18.46
N SER A 41 -5.80 15.30 18.75
CA SER A 41 -4.71 15.47 17.79
C SER A 41 -4.26 14.12 17.21
N ASN A 42 -3.96 13.14 18.07
CA ASN A 42 -3.52 11.81 17.62
C ASN A 42 -4.61 11.06 16.86
N ARG A 43 -5.88 11.17 17.29
CA ARG A 43 -7.01 10.57 16.57
C ARG A 43 -7.16 11.11 15.15
N ILE A 44 -7.10 12.43 14.98
CA ILE A 44 -7.16 13.07 13.66
C ILE A 44 -6.00 12.59 12.80
N TYR A 45 -4.79 12.56 13.35
CA TYR A 45 -3.61 12.09 12.63
C TYR A 45 -3.74 10.63 12.17
N ILE A 46 -4.17 9.72 13.05
CA ILE A 46 -4.34 8.29 12.74
C ILE A 46 -5.40 8.06 11.67
N ILE A 47 -6.57 8.72 11.80
CA ILE A 47 -7.62 8.63 10.77
C ILE A 47 -7.10 9.18 9.45
N GLY A 48 -6.39 10.30 9.48
CA GLY A 48 -5.75 10.90 8.31
C GLY A 48 -4.79 9.92 7.63
N MET A 49 -3.85 9.36 8.38
CA MET A 49 -2.90 8.36 7.87
C MET A 49 -3.61 7.14 7.28
N TYR A 50 -4.65 6.63 7.93
CA TYR A 50 -5.40 5.48 7.41
C TYR A 50 -6.12 5.80 6.09
N VAL A 51 -6.75 6.97 5.99
CA VAL A 51 -7.47 7.38 4.78
C VAL A 51 -6.50 7.74 3.65
N PHE A 52 -5.51 8.57 3.92
CA PHE A 52 -4.69 9.24 2.92
C PHE A 52 -3.38 8.52 2.59
N ALA A 53 -2.80 7.78 3.54
CA ALA A 53 -1.57 7.03 3.32
C ALA A 53 -1.82 5.53 3.05
N PHE A 54 -3.02 5.01 3.36
CA PHE A 54 -3.35 3.60 3.14
C PHE A 54 -4.54 3.40 2.19
N ALA A 55 -5.75 3.83 2.56
CA ALA A 55 -6.97 3.52 1.81
C ALA A 55 -7.04 4.18 0.42
N LEU A 56 -6.72 5.48 0.33
CA LEU A 56 -6.77 6.22 -0.94
C LEU A 56 -5.77 5.67 -1.99
N PRO A 57 -4.47 5.48 -1.66
CA PRO A 57 -3.55 4.81 -2.58
C PRO A 57 -4.04 3.43 -3.02
N LEU A 58 -4.59 2.63 -2.09
CA LEU A 58 -5.13 1.31 -2.38
C LEU A 58 -6.29 1.35 -3.38
N VAL A 59 -7.24 2.27 -3.20
CA VAL A 59 -8.37 2.44 -4.13
C VAL A 59 -7.90 2.85 -5.52
N LEU A 60 -6.96 3.80 -5.60
CA LEU A 60 -6.38 4.23 -6.89
C LEU A 60 -5.67 3.08 -7.60
N ILE A 61 -4.91 2.29 -6.85
CA ILE A 61 -4.23 1.10 -7.35
C ILE A 61 -5.25 0.09 -7.87
N ILE A 62 -6.18 -0.36 -7.04
CA ILE A 62 -7.20 -1.36 -7.43
C ILE A 62 -7.99 -0.88 -8.65
N GLY A 63 -8.42 0.39 -8.67
CA GLY A 63 -9.12 0.99 -9.79
C GLY A 63 -8.32 0.94 -11.09
N SER A 64 -7.02 1.29 -11.04
CA SER A 64 -6.16 1.23 -12.23
C SER A 64 -5.97 -0.20 -12.74
N TYR A 65 -5.82 -1.19 -11.86
CA TYR A 65 -5.68 -2.59 -12.25
C TYR A 65 -6.96 -3.18 -12.85
N ILE A 66 -8.13 -2.82 -12.32
CA ILE A 66 -9.41 -3.22 -12.92
C ILE A 66 -9.48 -2.73 -14.38
N MET A 67 -9.06 -1.49 -14.62
CA MET A 67 -9.00 -0.92 -15.98
C MET A 67 -7.98 -1.63 -16.87
N ILE A 68 -6.77 -1.91 -16.36
CA ILE A 68 -5.71 -2.62 -17.10
C ILE A 68 -6.18 -4.02 -17.50
N ILE A 69 -6.76 -4.79 -16.58
CA ILE A 69 -7.28 -6.13 -16.86
C ILE A 69 -8.40 -6.06 -17.90
N GLY A 70 -9.27 -5.04 -17.82
CA GLY A 70 -10.28 -4.76 -18.84
C GLY A 70 -9.68 -4.53 -20.23
N ALA A 71 -8.63 -3.71 -20.31
CA ALA A 71 -7.91 -3.42 -21.56
C ALA A 71 -7.24 -4.68 -22.14
N ILE A 72 -6.56 -5.48 -21.31
CA ILE A 72 -5.92 -6.73 -21.73
C ILE A 72 -6.96 -7.71 -22.28
N ARG A 73 -8.11 -7.86 -21.60
CA ARG A 73 -9.20 -8.73 -22.08
C ARG A 73 -9.77 -8.28 -23.42
N LYS A 74 -9.90 -6.96 -23.63
CA LYS A 74 -10.35 -6.40 -24.91
C LYS A 74 -9.31 -6.68 -26.02
N HIS A 75 -8.05 -6.39 -25.74
CA HIS A 75 -6.96 -6.60 -26.69
C HIS A 75 -6.78 -8.08 -27.06
N ALA A 76 -6.93 -9.01 -26.11
CA ALA A 76 -6.89 -10.45 -26.38
C ALA A 76 -8.00 -10.92 -27.32
N ARG A 77 -9.22 -10.35 -27.20
CA ARG A 77 -10.34 -10.66 -28.12
C ARG A 77 -10.09 -10.13 -29.53
N GLU A 78 -9.55 -8.92 -29.64
CA GLU A 78 -9.18 -8.32 -30.94
C GLU A 78 -8.10 -9.15 -31.63
N MET A 79 -7.06 -9.58 -30.90
CA MET A 79 -6.01 -10.44 -31.45
C MET A 79 -6.53 -11.82 -31.88
N ALA A 80 -7.48 -12.42 -31.15
CA ALA A 80 -8.11 -13.68 -31.56
C ALA A 80 -8.87 -13.54 -32.89
N SER A 81 -9.46 -12.37 -33.17
CA SER A 81 -10.13 -12.08 -34.44
C SER A 81 -9.18 -11.79 -35.62
N MET A 82 -7.90 -11.57 -35.33
CA MET A 82 -6.85 -11.25 -36.31
C MET A 82 -5.79 -12.35 -36.43
N ALA A 83 -6.05 -13.54 -35.87
CA ALA A 83 -5.09 -14.67 -35.82
C ALA A 83 -4.56 -15.11 -37.20
N ASP A 84 -5.34 -14.89 -38.27
CA ASP A 84 -4.95 -15.22 -39.65
C ASP A 84 -4.08 -14.13 -40.33
N LYS A 85 -3.80 -12.99 -39.69
CA LYS A 85 -3.14 -11.82 -40.31
C LYS A 85 -1.86 -11.34 -39.61
N LEU A 86 -1.16 -12.22 -38.89
CA LEU A 86 0.06 -11.88 -38.13
C LEU A 86 1.16 -11.27 -39.01
N ASN A 87 1.29 -9.94 -38.97
CA ASN A 87 2.38 -9.18 -39.57
C ASN A 87 3.52 -8.92 -38.57
N ALA A 88 4.71 -8.57 -39.05
CA ALA A 88 5.88 -8.28 -38.19
C ALA A 88 5.61 -7.19 -37.13
N GLU A 89 4.80 -6.18 -37.46
CA GLU A 89 4.39 -5.11 -36.53
C GLU A 89 3.51 -5.63 -35.37
N GLU A 90 2.66 -6.63 -35.64
CA GLU A 90 1.78 -7.23 -34.63
C GLU A 90 2.56 -8.14 -33.69
N ALA A 91 3.60 -8.82 -34.19
CA ALA A 91 4.53 -9.59 -33.36
C ALA A 91 5.30 -8.70 -32.37
N GLU A 92 5.76 -7.52 -32.80
CA GLU A 92 6.43 -6.56 -31.91
C GLU A 92 5.47 -6.01 -30.84
N LYS A 93 4.23 -5.65 -31.22
CA LYS A 93 3.19 -5.23 -30.26
C LYS A 93 2.89 -6.33 -29.25
N GLN A 94 2.83 -7.59 -29.68
CA GLN A 94 2.58 -8.72 -28.80
C GLN A 94 3.71 -8.91 -27.76
N GLU A 95 4.97 -8.76 -28.15
CA GLU A 95 6.11 -8.83 -27.21
C GLU A 95 6.09 -7.68 -26.20
N LYS A 96 5.79 -6.44 -26.63
CA LYS A 96 5.62 -5.30 -25.72
C LYS A 96 4.49 -5.54 -24.72
N THR A 97 3.32 -6.00 -25.18
CA THR A 97 2.20 -6.36 -24.30
C THR A 97 2.58 -7.44 -23.29
N LYS A 98 3.34 -8.48 -23.69
CA LYS A 98 3.84 -9.52 -22.76
C LYS A 98 4.75 -8.92 -21.68
N ALA A 99 5.64 -8.00 -22.06
CA ALA A 99 6.51 -7.30 -21.11
C ALA A 99 5.70 -6.43 -20.13
N GLU A 100 4.73 -5.67 -20.62
CA GLU A 100 3.82 -4.85 -19.79
C GLU A 100 2.99 -5.72 -18.83
N ILE A 101 2.50 -6.88 -19.28
CA ILE A 101 1.80 -7.85 -18.41
C ILE A 101 2.73 -8.38 -17.32
N LYS A 102 4.01 -8.65 -17.64
CA LYS A 102 4.99 -9.09 -16.64
C LYS A 102 5.22 -8.03 -15.57
N ILE A 103 5.40 -6.77 -15.97
CA ILE A 103 5.56 -5.63 -15.04
C ILE A 103 4.30 -5.48 -14.18
N THR A 104 3.12 -5.54 -14.80
CA THR A 104 1.81 -5.49 -14.13
C THR A 104 1.69 -6.58 -13.06
N LYS A 105 2.09 -7.82 -13.36
CA LYS A 105 2.12 -8.94 -12.40
C LYS A 105 3.06 -8.69 -11.23
N ILE A 106 4.28 -8.21 -11.49
CA ILE A 106 5.25 -7.87 -10.43
C ILE A 106 4.67 -6.81 -9.51
N ALA A 107 4.13 -5.73 -10.06
CA ALA A 107 3.53 -4.68 -9.26
C ALA A 107 2.32 -5.19 -8.46
N MET A 108 1.45 -6.07 -9.00
CA MET A 108 0.39 -6.70 -8.22
C MET A 108 0.91 -7.52 -7.03
N MET A 109 2.01 -8.27 -7.21
CA MET A 109 2.63 -9.01 -6.12
C MET A 109 3.15 -8.08 -5.02
N LEU A 110 3.84 -6.99 -5.39
CA LEU A 110 4.35 -5.99 -4.45
C LEU A 110 3.22 -5.30 -3.68
N ILE A 111 2.13 -4.94 -4.36
CA ILE A 111 0.95 -4.33 -3.74
C ILE A 111 0.30 -5.30 -2.75
N SER A 112 0.13 -6.56 -3.15
CA SER A 112 -0.46 -7.58 -2.29
C SER A 112 0.37 -7.78 -1.03
N LEU A 113 1.70 -7.83 -1.20
CA LEU A 113 2.63 -7.95 -0.08
C LEU A 113 2.56 -6.74 0.85
N PHE A 114 2.52 -5.53 0.30
CA PHE A 114 2.33 -4.30 1.08
C PHE A 114 1.04 -4.33 1.90
N ILE A 115 -0.08 -4.73 1.29
CA ILE A 115 -1.37 -4.84 2.00
C ILE A 115 -1.27 -5.87 3.12
N LEU A 116 -0.77 -7.06 2.82
CA LEU A 116 -0.66 -8.15 3.79
C LEU A 116 0.28 -7.79 4.95
N SER A 117 1.35 -7.04 4.68
CA SER A 117 2.31 -6.65 5.71
C SER A 117 1.79 -5.50 6.58
N TRP A 118 1.13 -4.51 5.99
CA TRP A 118 0.68 -3.31 6.71
C TRP A 118 -0.73 -3.41 7.30
N SER A 119 -1.62 -4.25 6.75
CA SER A 119 -2.99 -4.37 7.27
C SER A 119 -3.06 -4.83 8.74
N PRO A 120 -2.28 -5.84 9.19
CA PRO A 120 -2.31 -6.23 10.60
C PRO A 120 -1.87 -5.09 11.52
N TYR A 121 -0.81 -4.38 11.13
CA TYR A 121 -0.30 -3.22 11.89
C TYR A 121 -1.34 -2.10 11.96
N ALA A 122 -1.93 -1.73 10.83
CA ALA A 122 -2.97 -0.70 10.77
C ALA A 122 -4.21 -1.09 11.61
N THR A 123 -4.57 -2.38 11.60
CA THR A 123 -5.67 -2.91 12.43
C THR A 123 -5.36 -2.78 13.92
N ILE A 124 -4.15 -3.11 14.35
CA ILE A 124 -3.71 -2.96 15.75
C ILE A 124 -3.72 -1.50 16.17
N ALA A 125 -3.21 -0.59 15.34
CA ALA A 125 -3.21 0.85 15.62
C ALA A 125 -4.65 1.39 15.78
N LEU A 126 -5.58 0.95 14.93
CA LEU A 126 -7.00 1.32 15.05
C LEU A 126 -7.64 0.72 16.31
N MET A 127 -7.36 -0.54 16.64
CA MET A 127 -7.86 -1.19 17.85
C MET A 127 -7.32 -0.50 19.11
N ALA A 128 -6.05 -0.13 19.13
CA ALA A 128 -5.46 0.62 20.24
C ALA A 128 -6.15 1.97 20.45
N GLN A 129 -6.43 2.68 19.35
CA GLN A 129 -6.96 4.03 19.41
C GLN A 129 -8.47 4.10 19.69
N PHE A 130 -9.24 3.18 19.10
CA PHE A 130 -10.71 3.19 19.13
C PHE A 130 -11.32 2.04 19.94
N GLY A 131 -10.57 0.97 20.19
CA GLY A 131 -11.01 -0.20 20.93
C GLY A 131 -10.41 -0.31 22.33
N ASP A 132 -10.41 -1.55 22.85
CA ASP A 132 -9.82 -1.91 24.13
C ASP A 132 -8.30 -2.14 23.98
N PRO A 133 -7.44 -1.33 24.64
CA PRO A 133 -5.99 -1.46 24.57
C PRO A 133 -5.46 -2.80 25.13
N SER A 134 -6.26 -3.54 25.90
CA SER A 134 -5.84 -4.81 26.51
C SER A 134 -5.44 -5.90 25.50
N PHE A 135 -5.88 -5.77 24.24
CA PHE A 135 -5.51 -6.67 23.15
C PHE A 135 -4.21 -6.29 22.43
N VAL A 136 -3.63 -5.12 22.71
CA VAL A 136 -2.42 -4.62 22.05
C VAL A 136 -1.18 -5.16 22.77
N THR A 137 -0.78 -6.38 22.41
CA THR A 137 0.42 -7.02 22.97
C THR A 137 1.67 -6.71 22.12
N PRO A 138 2.88 -6.62 22.73
CA PRO A 138 4.12 -6.33 22.01
C PRO A 138 4.40 -7.29 20.85
N LEU A 139 4.05 -8.58 21.00
CA LEU A 139 4.26 -9.58 19.96
C LEU A 139 3.38 -9.34 18.71
N MET A 140 2.15 -8.87 18.91
CA MET A 140 1.24 -8.57 17.81
C MET A 140 1.64 -7.33 17.02
N SER A 141 2.26 -6.33 17.68
CA SER A 141 2.78 -5.13 17.00
C SER A 141 4.07 -5.42 16.20
N GLU A 142 4.93 -6.30 16.68
CA GLU A 142 6.25 -6.58 16.09
C GLU A 142 6.21 -7.59 14.92
N MET A 143 5.33 -8.59 14.97
CA MET A 143 5.26 -9.62 13.91
C MET A 143 4.94 -9.06 12.51
N PRO A 144 3.96 -8.16 12.33
CA PRO A 144 3.68 -7.52 11.05
C PRO A 144 4.84 -6.63 10.58
N VAL A 145 5.51 -5.95 11.52
CA VAL A 145 6.65 -5.07 11.25
C VAL A 145 7.85 -5.85 10.73
N MET A 146 8.12 -7.03 11.30
CA MET A 146 9.20 -7.93 10.83
C MET A 146 8.93 -8.44 9.40
N LEU A 147 7.68 -8.82 9.10
CA LEU A 147 7.28 -9.26 7.76
C LEU A 147 7.29 -8.09 6.74
N ALA A 148 6.93 -6.88 7.18
CA ALA A 148 6.98 -5.66 6.36
C ALA A 148 8.42 -5.16 6.10
N LYS A 149 9.34 -5.30 7.07
CA LYS A 149 10.76 -4.97 6.88
C LYS A 149 11.46 -5.99 5.99
N ALA A 150 11.09 -7.27 6.07
CA ALA A 150 11.62 -8.32 5.20
C ALA A 150 11.19 -8.15 3.72
N SER A 151 9.99 -7.62 3.46
CA SER A 151 9.50 -7.40 2.09
C SER A 151 10.15 -6.22 1.36
N ALA A 152 10.72 -5.26 2.10
CA ALA A 152 11.40 -4.09 1.52
C ALA A 152 12.86 -4.36 1.10
N MET A 153 13.39 -5.56 1.42
CA MET A 153 14.79 -5.92 1.15
C MET A 153 15.02 -6.62 -0.20
N HIS A 154 14.00 -6.76 -1.06
CA HIS A 154 14.12 -7.37 -2.38
C HIS A 154 13.34 -6.63 -3.46
#